data_AF-A0A6M8V479-F1
#
_entry.id   AF-A0A6M8V479-F1
#
_cell.length_a   1.000
_cell.length_b   1.000
_cell.length_c   1.000
_cell.angle_alpha   90.00
_cell.angle_beta   90.00
_cell.angle_gamma   90.00
#
_symmetry.space_group_name_H-M   'P 1'
#
loop_
_entity.id
_entity.type
_entity.pdbx_description
1 polymer ?
#
loop_
_entity_poly.entity_id
_entity_poly.type
_entity_poly.pdbx_seq_one_letter_code
_entity_poly.pdbx_strand_id
1 'polypeptide(L)'
;MKQFIIVLTILTFFTVFTSVQAQNNDMSTGYETISVPENIQSILHQIKMAEVNEDWTLYSQLRESLIQTWQQVNPEVAKLYRNVNNGASDLTTDGTPVGTKRNDDGRSFHYLLEESQPLSKPLWGDDKIVFNGRAADISMDIAINGDIYLSVIGRHDGLATTDSVYIYKSTDGGVNWVEWSVLFASTQTFKQIEIMLFDGQIGGTGQPSYILLFYLFDNGWLRVGRTETTTPSWSYYTISGSSGGAPITQFAVDRNNSASDYRAICLYDSSTVVKCIRSEPTSYGTVWQDAHSLGYVGRDLDFCYGWNGAVYASYNGFSSGNLYARENTNYGDPASWAPHVTVVSGATDTTRRGQIIASREDDPNNIVALIFERKSGSEYDLYWSLKPSAGTQYDGSLGCP
;
A
#
# COMPACT_ATOMS: atom_id res chain seq x y z
N MET A 1 49.38 31.25 -62.66
CA MET A 1 49.14 32.42 -61.79
C MET A 1 47.80 32.19 -61.11
N LYS A 2 47.79 31.97 -59.79
CA LYS A 2 46.60 31.92 -58.89
C LYS A 2 45.65 30.72 -59.13
N GLN A 3 45.04 30.04 -58.17
CA GLN A 3 45.10 29.97 -56.71
C GLN A 3 44.37 28.64 -56.41
N PHE A 4 44.94 27.78 -55.57
CA PHE A 4 44.27 26.59 -55.06
C PHE A 4 43.10 27.04 -54.17
N ILE A 5 41.85 26.79 -54.59
CA ILE A 5 40.67 26.93 -53.74
C ILE A 5 40.45 25.57 -53.09
N ILE A 6 40.80 25.48 -51.81
CA ILE A 6 40.40 24.40 -50.91
C ILE A 6 38.91 24.62 -50.62
N VAL A 7 38.06 23.76 -51.17
CA VAL A 7 36.65 23.68 -50.76
C VAL A 7 36.63 22.84 -49.49
N LEU A 8 36.59 23.53 -48.35
CA LEU A 8 36.34 22.95 -47.03
C LEU A 8 34.86 22.56 -46.96
N THR A 9 34.54 21.29 -47.19
CA THR A 9 33.22 20.73 -46.90
C THR A 9 33.09 20.63 -45.38
N ILE A 10 32.50 21.65 -44.75
CA ILE A 10 32.06 21.61 -43.36
C ILE A 10 30.90 20.60 -43.32
N LEU A 11 31.21 19.37 -42.93
CA LEU A 11 30.22 18.36 -42.61
C LEU A 11 29.64 18.72 -41.23
N THR A 12 28.61 19.56 -41.22
CA THR A 12 27.83 19.83 -40.01
C THR A 12 27.09 18.54 -39.64
N PHE A 13 27.68 17.76 -38.73
CA PHE A 13 26.94 16.75 -37.99
C PHE A 13 25.87 17.47 -37.18
N PHE A 14 24.67 17.61 -37.74
CA PHE A 14 23.46 17.78 -36.95
C PHE A 14 23.23 16.44 -36.23
N THR A 15 23.92 16.25 -35.09
CA THR A 15 23.37 15.41 -34.03
C THR A 15 22.06 16.06 -33.62
N VAL A 16 20.97 15.57 -34.18
CA VAL A 16 19.64 15.75 -33.61
C VAL A 16 19.74 15.13 -32.22
N PHE A 17 20.00 15.96 -31.21
CA PHE A 17 19.57 15.65 -29.86
C PHE A 17 18.05 15.55 -29.96
N THR A 18 17.53 14.36 -30.18
CA THR A 18 16.19 14.03 -29.72
C THR A 18 16.31 14.13 -28.20
N SER A 19 15.99 15.30 -27.64
CA SER A 19 15.49 15.33 -26.28
C SER A 19 14.36 14.31 -26.27
N VAL A 20 14.58 13.20 -25.56
CA VAL A 20 13.49 12.30 -25.22
C VAL A 20 12.56 13.16 -24.38
N GLN A 21 11.53 13.73 -25.00
CA GLN A 21 10.40 14.23 -24.25
C GLN A 21 9.85 13.01 -23.54
N ALA A 22 10.12 12.94 -22.22
CA ALA A 22 9.47 11.98 -21.35
C ALA A 22 7.96 12.09 -21.62
N GLN A 23 7.37 10.97 -22.01
CA GLN A 23 5.97 10.91 -22.40
C GLN A 23 5.12 11.11 -21.15
N ASN A 24 4.57 12.31 -20.95
CA ASN A 24 3.52 12.58 -19.96
C ASN A 24 2.15 12.01 -20.39
N ASN A 25 2.15 10.81 -20.98
CA ASN A 25 0.95 10.16 -21.52
C ASN A 25 0.01 9.63 -20.42
N ASP A 26 0.47 9.59 -19.17
CA ASP A 26 -0.34 9.22 -18.00
C ASP A 26 -1.06 10.43 -17.36
N MET A 27 -1.03 11.62 -17.98
CA MET A 27 -1.80 12.78 -17.48
C MET A 27 -3.22 12.80 -18.04
N SER A 28 -4.22 12.91 -17.18
CA SER A 28 -5.55 13.37 -17.60
C SER A 28 -5.48 14.87 -17.58
N THR A 29 -5.98 15.43 -18.66
CA THR A 29 -6.73 16.68 -18.56
C THR A 29 -7.96 16.41 -17.67
N GLY A 30 -8.00 16.95 -16.44
CA GLY A 30 -9.23 16.95 -15.63
C GLY A 30 -9.13 16.67 -14.13
N TYR A 31 -7.96 16.41 -13.54
CA TYR A 31 -7.83 16.50 -12.08
C TYR A 31 -7.63 17.96 -11.68
N GLU A 32 -8.71 18.73 -11.70
CA GLU A 32 -8.72 20.05 -11.05
C GLU A 32 -8.57 19.84 -9.55
N THR A 33 -7.62 20.57 -8.94
CA THR A 33 -7.53 20.66 -7.49
C THR A 33 -8.87 21.16 -6.97
N ILE A 34 -9.57 20.34 -6.19
CA ILE A 34 -10.81 20.76 -5.55
C ILE A 34 -10.43 21.72 -4.44
N SER A 35 -10.76 23.00 -4.60
CA SER A 35 -10.63 23.97 -3.52
C SER A 35 -11.69 23.67 -2.46
N VAL A 36 -11.30 23.06 -1.35
CA VAL A 36 -12.20 22.73 -0.24
C VAL A 36 -12.63 24.02 0.46
N PRO A 37 -13.93 24.39 0.46
CA PRO A 37 -14.40 25.62 1.08
C PRO A 37 -14.22 25.65 2.61
N GLU A 38 -14.10 26.84 3.20
CA GLU A 38 -13.84 27.02 4.65
C GLU A 38 -14.91 26.36 5.55
N ASN A 39 -16.19 26.41 5.16
CA ASN A 39 -17.25 25.74 5.90
C ASN A 39 -17.12 24.20 5.86
N ILE A 40 -16.63 23.63 4.76
CA ILE A 40 -16.31 22.19 4.67
C ILE A 40 -15.09 21.86 5.53
N GLN A 41 -14.02 22.67 5.47
CA GLN A 41 -12.84 22.49 6.31
C GLN A 41 -13.18 22.52 7.80
N SER A 42 -14.10 23.41 8.22
CA SER A 42 -14.59 23.48 9.59
C SER A 42 -15.33 22.20 10.03
N ILE A 43 -16.19 21.64 9.17
CA ILE A 43 -16.88 20.36 9.47
C ILE A 43 -15.86 19.22 9.56
N LEU A 44 -14.90 19.15 8.62
CA LEU A 44 -13.83 18.14 8.64
C LEU A 44 -12.99 18.22 9.93
N HIS A 45 -12.67 19.42 10.40
CA HIS A 45 -11.98 19.62 11.67
C HIS A 45 -12.83 19.11 12.85
N GLN A 46 -14.12 19.40 12.88
CA GLN A 46 -15.03 18.89 13.92
C GLN A 46 -15.15 17.36 13.89
N ILE A 47 -15.20 16.74 12.71
CA ILE A 47 -15.20 15.28 12.55
C ILE A 47 -13.95 14.69 13.18
N LYS A 48 -12.78 15.26 12.89
CA LYS A 48 -11.52 14.83 13.48
C LYS A 48 -11.51 14.98 15.00
N MET A 49 -12.05 16.07 15.53
CA MET A 49 -12.18 16.24 16.99
C MET A 49 -13.14 15.22 17.60
N ALA A 50 -14.24 14.87 16.92
CA ALA A 50 -15.16 13.83 17.36
C ALA A 50 -14.47 12.45 17.38
N GLU A 51 -13.66 12.12 16.36
CA GLU A 51 -12.83 10.92 16.31
C GLU A 51 -11.83 10.88 17.47
N VAL A 52 -11.09 11.97 17.68
CA VAL A 52 -10.10 12.08 18.78
C VAL A 52 -10.75 11.86 20.15
N ASN A 53 -11.98 12.33 20.32
CA ASN A 53 -12.75 12.22 21.56
C ASN A 53 -13.60 10.94 21.65
N GLU A 54 -13.55 10.05 20.65
CA GLU A 54 -14.40 8.86 20.53
C GLU A 54 -15.92 9.15 20.58
N ASP A 55 -16.34 10.36 20.17
CA ASP A 55 -17.76 10.74 20.08
C ASP A 55 -18.37 10.29 18.74
N TRP A 56 -18.70 9.00 18.67
CA TRP A 56 -19.22 8.37 17.45
C TRP A 56 -20.61 8.87 17.03
N THR A 57 -21.39 9.40 17.98
CA THR A 57 -22.68 10.01 17.67
C THR A 57 -22.48 11.33 16.94
N LEU A 58 -21.61 12.19 17.48
CA LEU A 58 -21.25 13.45 16.83
C LEU A 58 -20.56 13.20 15.48
N TYR A 59 -19.64 12.24 15.40
CA TYR A 59 -19.00 11.83 14.15
C TYR A 59 -20.04 11.52 13.05
N SER A 60 -21.05 10.70 13.37
CA SER A 60 -22.07 10.30 12.40
C SER A 60 -22.92 11.49 11.92
N GLN A 61 -23.33 12.37 12.85
CA GLN A 61 -24.08 13.58 12.53
C GLN A 61 -23.28 14.58 11.68
N LEU A 62 -22.01 14.79 12.02
CA LEU A 62 -21.12 15.66 11.26
C LEU A 62 -20.82 15.09 9.87
N ARG A 63 -20.71 13.76 9.75
CA ARG A 63 -20.52 13.09 8.47
C ARG A 63 -21.72 13.28 7.54
N GLU A 64 -22.94 13.16 8.04
CA GLU A 64 -24.15 13.48 7.26
C GLU A 64 -24.20 14.96 6.86
N SER A 65 -23.84 15.85 7.79
CA SER A 65 -23.77 17.30 7.54
C SER A 65 -22.73 17.65 6.47
N LEU A 66 -21.59 16.97 6.47
CA LEU A 66 -20.54 17.10 5.45
C LEU A 66 -21.08 16.73 4.06
N ILE A 67 -21.78 15.59 3.96
CA ILE A 67 -22.39 15.13 2.70
C ILE A 67 -23.40 16.16 2.18
N GLN A 68 -24.30 16.65 3.04
CA GLN A 68 -25.31 17.63 2.66
C GLN A 68 -24.68 18.96 2.23
N THR A 69 -23.60 19.39 2.89
CA THR A 69 -22.90 20.63 2.55
C THR A 69 -22.18 20.47 1.22
N TRP A 70 -21.49 19.35 0.97
CA TRP A 70 -20.93 19.05 -0.33
C TRP A 70 -21.99 18.95 -1.42
N GLN A 71 -23.16 18.38 -1.14
CA GLN A 71 -24.25 18.28 -2.10
C GLN A 71 -24.71 19.65 -2.62
N GLN A 72 -24.56 20.71 -1.83
CA GLN A 72 -24.87 22.08 -2.22
C GLN A 72 -23.72 22.77 -2.98
N VAL A 73 -22.48 22.46 -2.62
CA VAL A 73 -21.27 23.07 -3.23
C VAL A 73 -20.86 22.36 -4.52
N ASN A 74 -20.68 21.04 -4.45
CA ASN A 74 -20.27 20.18 -5.55
C ASN A 74 -20.85 18.76 -5.38
N PRO A 75 -22.00 18.47 -6.03
CA PRO A 75 -22.66 17.16 -5.98
C PRO A 75 -21.77 15.97 -6.38
N GLU A 76 -20.79 16.15 -7.26
CA GLU A 76 -19.91 15.06 -7.68
C GLU A 76 -18.92 14.68 -6.56
N VAL A 77 -18.48 15.66 -5.76
CA VAL A 77 -17.67 15.40 -4.57
C VAL A 77 -18.51 14.74 -3.48
N ALA A 78 -19.76 15.15 -3.29
CA ALA A 78 -20.67 14.52 -2.32
C ALA A 78 -20.82 13.01 -2.56
N LYS A 79 -20.86 12.56 -3.83
CA LYS A 79 -20.94 11.13 -4.20
C LYS A 79 -19.73 10.30 -3.77
N LEU A 80 -18.59 10.94 -3.51
CA LEU A 80 -17.41 10.23 -2.99
C LEU A 80 -17.67 9.73 -1.56
N TYR A 81 -18.50 10.42 -0.79
CA TYR A 81 -18.74 10.11 0.62
C TYR A 81 -19.80 9.02 0.79
N ARG A 82 -19.37 7.75 0.74
CA ARG A 82 -20.28 6.59 0.83
C ARG A 82 -19.55 5.34 1.28
N ASN A 83 -20.32 4.42 1.85
CA ASN A 83 -19.83 3.07 2.14
C ASN A 83 -19.81 2.21 0.87
N VAL A 84 -18.81 1.35 0.77
CA VAL A 84 -18.62 0.36 -0.30
C VAL A 84 -19.25 -0.98 0.09
N ASN A 85 -19.25 -1.30 1.38
CA ASN A 85 -19.92 -2.47 1.95
C ASN A 85 -20.69 -2.07 3.23
N ASN A 86 -21.44 -3.00 3.81
CA ASN A 86 -22.24 -2.79 5.02
C ASN A 86 -21.69 -3.51 6.26
N GLY A 87 -20.45 -4.00 6.21
CA GLY A 87 -19.84 -4.77 7.30
C GLY A 87 -20.39 -6.18 7.47
N ALA A 88 -21.25 -6.66 6.56
CA ALA A 88 -21.59 -8.08 6.51
C ALA A 88 -20.38 -8.88 6.00
N SER A 89 -20.05 -9.98 6.67
CA SER A 89 -18.99 -10.87 6.21
C SER A 89 -19.39 -11.51 4.89
N ASP A 90 -18.44 -11.61 3.97
CA ASP A 90 -18.59 -12.40 2.77
C ASP A 90 -18.61 -13.89 3.15
N LEU A 91 -19.71 -14.55 2.82
CA LEU A 91 -19.87 -15.99 3.06
C LEU A 91 -19.32 -16.84 1.90
N THR A 92 -18.50 -16.27 1.02
CA THR A 92 -18.00 -17.02 -0.13
C THR A 92 -17.07 -18.15 0.33
N THR A 93 -17.25 -19.33 -0.27
CA THR A 93 -16.39 -20.53 -0.08
C THR A 93 -14.90 -20.27 -0.32
N ASP A 94 -14.58 -19.17 -0.99
CA ASP A 94 -13.26 -18.79 -1.49
C ASP A 94 -12.49 -17.95 -0.46
N GLY A 95 -12.58 -18.33 0.82
CA GLY A 95 -11.99 -17.61 1.94
C GLY A 95 -12.31 -18.25 3.29
N THR A 96 -13.46 -18.91 3.42
CA THR A 96 -13.69 -19.83 4.55
C THR A 96 -12.66 -20.96 4.50
N PRO A 97 -12.01 -21.35 5.61
CA PRO A 97 -11.14 -22.53 5.66
C PRO A 97 -11.98 -23.80 5.44
N VAL A 98 -12.33 -24.10 4.19
CA VAL A 98 -13.05 -25.32 3.81
C VAL A 98 -12.01 -26.29 3.28
N GLY A 99 -11.35 -26.98 4.20
CA GLY A 99 -10.33 -27.97 3.86
C GLY A 99 -9.58 -28.47 5.06
N THR A 100 -8.95 -29.63 4.90
CA THR A 100 -7.88 -30.09 5.78
C THR A 100 -6.57 -29.44 5.34
N LYS A 101 -5.65 -29.22 6.31
CA LYS A 101 -4.23 -28.94 6.00
C LYS A 101 -3.79 -29.95 4.94
N ARG A 102 -3.50 -29.48 3.73
CA ARG A 102 -3.01 -30.38 2.69
C ARG A 102 -1.59 -30.75 3.07
N ASN A 103 -1.36 -32.05 3.19
CA ASN A 103 -0.04 -32.58 3.52
C ASN A 103 0.91 -32.19 2.41
N ASP A 104 2.13 -31.80 2.80
CA ASP A 104 3.29 -31.78 1.92
C ASP A 104 3.26 -33.05 1.05
N ASP A 105 3.35 -32.89 -0.28
CA ASP A 105 3.30 -34.03 -1.20
C ASP A 105 4.58 -34.88 -1.14
N GLY A 106 5.48 -34.56 -0.18
CA GLY A 106 6.71 -35.27 0.09
C GLY A 106 7.77 -34.98 -0.96
N ARG A 107 7.51 -34.08 -1.91
CA ARG A 107 8.55 -33.52 -2.75
C ARG A 107 9.29 -32.51 -1.90
N SER A 108 10.22 -33.02 -1.09
CA SER A 108 11.27 -32.20 -0.51
C SER A 108 11.83 -31.34 -1.62
N PHE A 109 11.50 -30.04 -1.59
CA PHE A 109 12.15 -29.06 -2.43
C PHE A 109 13.57 -28.96 -1.90
N HIS A 110 14.42 -29.87 -2.35
CA HIS A 110 15.87 -29.73 -2.33
C HIS A 110 16.20 -28.56 -3.25
N TYR A 111 15.97 -27.33 -2.77
CA TYR A 111 16.83 -26.27 -3.20
C TYR A 111 18.21 -26.64 -2.67
N LEU A 112 19.11 -26.90 -3.62
CA LEU A 112 20.50 -26.50 -3.52
C LEU A 112 20.51 -24.97 -3.26
N LEU A 113 20.04 -24.52 -2.09
CA LEU A 113 20.80 -23.52 -1.39
C LEU A 113 22.17 -24.18 -1.31
N GLU A 114 23.19 -23.57 -1.91
CA GLU A 114 24.55 -23.92 -1.57
C GLU A 114 24.56 -24.03 -0.04
N GLU A 115 24.65 -25.27 0.47
CA GLU A 115 25.18 -25.49 1.79
C GLU A 115 26.55 -24.85 1.69
N SER A 116 26.62 -23.57 2.05
CA SER A 116 27.87 -22.91 2.27
C SER A 116 28.61 -23.85 3.20
N GLN A 117 29.66 -24.47 2.65
CA GLN A 117 30.59 -25.27 3.42
C GLN A 117 30.86 -24.49 4.71
N PRO A 118 30.97 -25.13 5.88
CA PRO A 118 31.13 -24.44 7.16
C PRO A 118 32.48 -23.72 7.19
N LEU A 119 32.57 -22.59 6.49
CA LEU A 119 33.63 -21.62 6.56
C LEU A 119 33.35 -20.88 7.86
N SER A 120 34.16 -21.19 8.88
CA SER A 120 34.39 -20.40 10.08
C SER A 120 33.32 -19.33 10.35
N LYS A 121 32.21 -19.74 10.99
CA LYS A 121 31.15 -18.89 11.55
C LYS A 121 30.85 -17.61 10.76
N PRO A 122 29.94 -17.66 9.79
CA PRO A 122 29.19 -16.48 9.38
C PRO A 122 28.49 -15.88 10.63
N LEU A 123 28.40 -14.56 10.77
CA LEU A 123 27.74 -13.86 11.90
C LEU A 123 26.20 -14.09 12.00
N TRP A 124 25.68 -15.02 11.20
CA TRP A 124 24.27 -15.41 11.04
C TRP A 124 23.82 -16.51 12.02
N GLY A 125 24.45 -16.61 13.20
CA GLY A 125 24.32 -17.75 14.12
C GLY A 125 22.95 -17.95 14.78
N ASP A 126 22.04 -16.99 14.64
CA ASP A 126 20.73 -16.95 15.31
C ASP A 126 19.54 -17.02 14.33
N ASP A 127 19.78 -17.18 13.02
CA ASP A 127 18.73 -17.22 12.00
C ASP A 127 17.74 -18.38 12.25
N LYS A 128 16.45 -18.09 12.11
CA LYS A 128 15.36 -19.06 12.29
C LYS A 128 14.62 -19.28 10.97
N ILE A 129 14.49 -20.55 10.58
CA ILE A 129 13.56 -20.94 9.52
C ILE A 129 12.15 -20.94 10.12
N VAL A 130 11.32 -19.98 9.71
CA VAL A 130 9.92 -19.85 10.16
C VAL A 130 8.96 -20.62 9.25
N PHE A 131 9.23 -20.64 7.94
CA PHE A 131 8.43 -21.35 6.94
C PHE A 131 9.31 -22.31 6.13
N ASN A 132 8.82 -23.53 5.90
CA ASN A 132 9.50 -24.53 5.08
C ASN A 132 8.72 -24.78 3.79
N GLY A 133 9.15 -24.16 2.68
CA GLY A 133 8.52 -24.23 1.38
C GLY A 133 8.91 -23.04 0.50
N ARG A 134 8.19 -22.82 -0.61
CA ARG A 134 8.35 -21.60 -1.41
C ARG A 134 7.40 -20.52 -0.88
N ALA A 135 7.97 -19.41 -0.43
CA ALA A 135 7.22 -18.20 -0.12
C ALA A 135 7.02 -17.39 -1.41
N ALA A 136 5.78 -17.17 -1.82
CA ALA A 136 5.44 -16.31 -2.96
C ALA A 136 5.34 -14.84 -2.56
N ASP A 137 4.89 -14.57 -1.34
CA ASP A 137 4.84 -13.25 -0.72
C ASP A 137 4.91 -13.39 0.81
N ILE A 138 5.39 -12.36 1.49
CA ILE A 138 5.63 -12.34 2.93
C ILE A 138 5.26 -10.96 3.47
N SER A 139 4.54 -10.94 4.60
CA SER A 139 4.29 -9.70 5.34
C SER A 139 4.40 -9.95 6.84
N MET A 140 4.96 -9.00 7.57
CA MET A 140 5.23 -9.09 9.00
C MET A 140 4.80 -7.81 9.69
N ASP A 141 4.24 -7.94 10.89
CA ASP A 141 3.92 -6.81 11.74
C ASP A 141 4.00 -7.21 13.22
N ILE A 142 4.16 -6.23 14.10
CA ILE A 142 4.42 -6.42 15.52
C ILE A 142 3.27 -5.85 16.32
N ALA A 143 2.69 -6.68 17.18
CA ALA A 143 1.67 -6.28 18.13
C ALA A 143 2.26 -5.40 19.23
N ILE A 144 1.43 -4.58 19.85
CA ILE A 144 1.79 -3.67 20.94
C ILE A 144 2.40 -4.40 22.16
N ASN A 145 2.00 -5.66 22.38
CA ASN A 145 2.54 -6.49 23.44
C ASN A 145 3.92 -7.10 23.10
N GLY A 146 4.46 -6.81 21.91
CA GLY A 146 5.72 -7.33 21.40
C GLY A 146 5.61 -8.67 20.66
N ASP A 147 4.40 -9.25 20.54
CA ASP A 147 4.20 -10.45 19.73
C ASP A 147 4.44 -10.11 18.24
N ILE A 148 5.21 -10.96 17.55
CA ILE A 148 5.52 -10.79 16.13
C ILE A 148 4.63 -11.73 15.33
N TYR A 149 3.95 -11.23 14.32
CA TYR A 149 3.17 -12.03 13.38
C TYR A 149 3.79 -11.97 11.99
N LEU A 150 3.99 -13.14 11.39
CA LEU A 150 4.51 -13.31 10.05
C LEU A 150 3.48 -14.06 9.21
N SER A 151 3.03 -13.45 8.12
CA SER A 151 2.18 -14.08 7.12
C SER A 151 2.98 -14.45 5.88
N VAL A 152 2.69 -15.62 5.30
CA VAL A 152 3.40 -16.16 4.12
C VAL A 152 2.38 -16.76 3.16
N ILE A 153 2.41 -16.37 1.89
CA ILE A 153 1.77 -17.16 0.82
C ILE A 153 2.67 -18.36 0.56
N GLY A 154 2.29 -19.50 1.13
CA GLY A 154 3.06 -20.74 1.08
C GLY A 154 2.63 -21.63 -0.08
N ARG A 155 3.61 -22.07 -0.88
CA ARG A 155 3.45 -23.12 -1.90
C ARG A 155 4.20 -24.38 -1.48
N HIS A 156 3.49 -25.36 -0.94
CA HIS A 156 4.10 -26.61 -0.49
C HIS A 156 4.34 -27.63 -1.60
N ASP A 157 3.55 -27.61 -2.68
CA ASP A 157 3.67 -28.54 -3.83
C ASP A 157 4.26 -27.85 -5.10
N GLY A 158 4.58 -26.56 -4.99
CA GLY A 158 5.09 -25.73 -6.10
C GLY A 158 4.07 -25.42 -7.21
N LEU A 159 2.80 -25.76 -7.02
CA LEU A 159 1.71 -25.42 -7.94
C LEU A 159 0.98 -24.17 -7.43
N ALA A 160 0.68 -23.22 -8.33
CA ALA A 160 -0.02 -21.98 -7.94
C ALA A 160 -1.49 -22.23 -7.53
N THR A 161 -2.08 -23.38 -7.88
CA THR A 161 -3.50 -23.68 -7.65
C THR A 161 -3.83 -24.11 -6.22
N THR A 162 -2.85 -24.11 -5.32
CA THR A 162 -2.91 -24.67 -3.96
C THR A 162 -2.31 -23.73 -2.90
N ASP A 163 -2.03 -22.48 -3.28
CA ASP A 163 -1.44 -21.44 -2.44
C ASP A 163 -2.29 -21.21 -1.18
N SER A 164 -1.72 -21.35 0.02
CA SER A 164 -2.40 -21.04 1.28
C SER A 164 -1.65 -19.94 2.02
N VAL A 165 -2.36 -19.16 2.85
CA VAL A 165 -1.71 -18.16 3.69
C VAL A 165 -1.46 -18.76 5.06
N TYR A 166 -0.20 -18.88 5.43
CA TYR A 166 0.25 -19.35 6.74
C TYR A 166 0.61 -18.16 7.61
N ILE A 167 0.13 -18.15 8.85
CA ILE A 167 0.42 -17.09 9.81
C ILE A 167 1.15 -17.71 10.98
N TYR A 168 2.36 -17.22 11.22
CA TYR A 168 3.22 -17.60 12.33
C TYR A 168 3.23 -16.52 13.39
N LYS A 169 3.37 -16.93 14.65
CA LYS A 169 3.46 -16.04 15.80
C LYS A 169 4.71 -16.35 16.62
N SER A 170 5.40 -15.31 17.06
CA SER A 170 6.44 -15.36 18.10
C SER A 170 6.04 -14.46 19.27
N THR A 171 6.25 -14.94 20.50
CA THR A 171 5.96 -14.21 21.75
C THR A 171 7.23 -13.91 22.55
N ASP A 172 8.39 -14.12 21.95
CA ASP A 172 9.70 -14.08 22.61
C ASP A 172 10.76 -13.38 21.77
N GLY A 173 10.34 -12.38 20.97
CA GLY A 173 11.23 -11.57 20.15
C GLY A 173 11.82 -12.31 18.94
N GLY A 174 11.11 -13.31 18.42
CA GLY A 174 11.50 -14.07 17.23
C GLY A 174 12.32 -15.33 17.51
N VAL A 175 12.50 -15.74 18.77
CA VAL A 175 13.29 -16.91 19.15
C VAL A 175 12.56 -18.21 18.81
N ASN A 176 11.28 -18.29 19.15
CA ASN A 176 10.40 -19.41 18.83
C ASN A 176 9.20 -18.94 17.99
N TRP A 177 8.80 -19.79 17.05
CA TRP A 177 7.68 -19.54 16.14
C TRP A 177 6.70 -20.71 16.16
N VAL A 178 5.41 -20.39 16.16
CA VAL A 178 4.34 -21.37 16.02
C VAL A 178 3.47 -21.01 14.84
N GLU A 179 3.05 -22.01 14.05
CA GLU A 179 1.95 -21.83 13.08
C GLU A 179 0.69 -21.50 13.88
N TRP A 180 0.31 -20.23 13.86
CA TRP A 180 -0.78 -19.69 14.67
C TRP A 180 -2.13 -19.83 13.96
N SER A 181 -2.16 -19.59 12.65
CA SER A 181 -3.36 -19.76 11.84
C SER A 181 -3.02 -20.08 10.38
N VAL A 182 -3.98 -20.65 9.65
CA VAL A 182 -3.85 -20.93 8.23
C VAL A 182 -5.17 -20.61 7.52
N LEU A 183 -5.07 -19.93 6.38
CA LEU A 183 -6.18 -19.71 5.46
C LEU A 183 -5.92 -20.53 4.20
N PHE A 184 -6.77 -21.53 3.96
CA PHE A 184 -6.65 -22.40 2.80
C PHE A 184 -7.30 -21.77 1.57
N ALA A 185 -6.60 -21.75 0.44
CA ALA A 185 -7.27 -21.54 -0.83
C ALA A 185 -8.16 -22.75 -1.15
N SER A 186 -9.42 -22.47 -1.49
CA SER A 186 -10.36 -23.50 -1.94
C SER A 186 -10.48 -23.51 -3.47
N THR A 187 -10.56 -22.35 -4.13
CA THR A 187 -10.79 -22.23 -5.58
C THR A 187 -9.99 -21.11 -6.27
N GLN A 188 -9.30 -20.25 -5.52
CA GLN A 188 -8.60 -19.07 -6.03
C GLN A 188 -7.18 -18.98 -5.47
N THR A 189 -6.24 -18.58 -6.32
CA THR A 189 -4.83 -18.40 -5.96
C THR A 189 -4.60 -17.02 -5.34
N PHE A 190 -3.90 -16.99 -4.21
CA PHE A 190 -3.43 -15.74 -3.61
C PHE A 190 -2.26 -15.16 -4.41
N LYS A 191 -2.32 -13.86 -4.64
CA LYS A 191 -1.32 -13.10 -5.39
C LYS A 191 -0.40 -12.28 -4.48
N GLN A 192 -1.00 -11.60 -3.50
CA GLN A 192 -0.33 -10.65 -2.61
C GLN A 192 -1.01 -10.69 -1.24
N ILE A 193 -0.25 -10.52 -0.16
CA ILE A 193 -0.74 -10.41 1.22
C ILE A 193 -0.10 -9.23 1.97
N GLU A 194 -0.82 -8.71 2.95
CA GLU A 194 -0.27 -7.79 3.94
C GLU A 194 -0.94 -8.00 5.30
N ILE A 195 -0.16 -8.17 6.36
CA ILE A 195 -0.66 -8.32 7.73
C ILE A 195 -0.53 -7.01 8.49
N MET A 196 -1.56 -6.69 9.28
CA MET A 196 -1.66 -5.44 10.01
C MET A 196 -2.29 -5.70 11.39
N LEU A 197 -1.59 -5.31 12.45
CA LEU A 197 -2.08 -5.39 13.82
C LEU A 197 -2.91 -4.17 14.17
N PHE A 198 -4.11 -4.44 14.67
CA PHE A 198 -5.13 -3.48 15.12
C PHE A 198 -5.36 -3.70 16.62
N ASP A 199 -4.38 -3.33 17.43
CA ASP A 199 -4.33 -3.70 18.85
C ASP A 199 -4.21 -2.53 19.82
N GLY A 200 -4.66 -1.34 19.41
CA GLY A 200 -4.72 -0.17 20.27
C GLY A 200 -3.37 0.52 20.49
N GLN A 201 -3.36 1.65 21.18
CA GLN A 201 -2.13 2.23 21.76
C GLN A 201 -2.06 1.98 23.28
N ILE A 202 -0.86 2.08 23.86
CA ILE A 202 -0.58 1.83 25.28
C ILE A 202 -1.46 2.72 26.17
N GLY A 203 -2.29 2.12 27.01
CA GLY A 203 -3.10 2.82 28.02
C GLY A 203 -4.61 2.78 27.80
N GLY A 204 -5.10 2.29 26.65
CA GLY A 204 -6.52 2.03 26.41
C GLY A 204 -6.96 0.69 26.99
N THR A 205 -7.59 0.66 28.16
CA THR A 205 -8.22 -0.57 28.66
C THR A 205 -9.50 -0.87 27.88
N GLY A 206 -9.62 -2.08 27.32
CA GLY A 206 -10.87 -2.59 26.75
C GLY A 206 -11.03 -2.48 25.23
N GLN A 207 -10.00 -2.03 24.51
CA GLN A 207 -10.04 -2.05 23.04
C GLN A 207 -9.78 -3.46 22.51
N PRO A 208 -10.57 -3.95 21.55
CA PRO A 208 -10.35 -5.26 20.96
C PRO A 208 -9.05 -5.28 20.15
N SER A 209 -8.30 -6.38 20.27
CA SER A 209 -7.04 -6.59 19.58
C SER A 209 -7.26 -7.52 18.40
N TYR A 210 -7.16 -6.96 17.20
CA TYR A 210 -7.41 -7.66 15.94
C TYR A 210 -6.15 -7.80 15.10
N ILE A 211 -6.14 -8.82 14.25
CA ILE A 211 -5.27 -8.96 13.10
C ILE A 211 -6.12 -8.72 11.86
N LEU A 212 -5.68 -7.82 11.00
CA LEU A 212 -6.16 -7.68 9.65
C LEU A 212 -5.17 -8.36 8.71
N LEU A 213 -5.67 -9.26 7.86
CA LEU A 213 -4.92 -9.84 6.76
C LEU A 213 -5.55 -9.34 5.46
N PHE A 214 -4.86 -8.43 4.80
CA PHE A 214 -5.19 -8.02 3.44
C PHE A 214 -4.68 -9.06 2.47
N TYR A 215 -5.48 -9.40 1.47
CA TYR A 215 -5.07 -10.33 0.45
C TYR A 215 -5.75 -10.04 -0.88
N LEU A 216 -4.99 -10.24 -1.95
CA LEU A 216 -5.43 -10.13 -3.33
C LEU A 216 -5.40 -11.50 -3.98
N PHE A 217 -6.48 -11.89 -4.64
CA PHE A 217 -6.51 -13.07 -5.50
C PHE A 217 -6.05 -12.74 -6.93
N ASP A 218 -5.55 -13.73 -7.66
CA ASP A 218 -5.11 -13.59 -9.07
C ASP A 218 -6.21 -13.09 -10.02
N ASN A 219 -7.48 -13.35 -9.68
CA ASN A 219 -8.63 -12.88 -10.45
C ASN A 219 -9.04 -11.42 -10.10
N GLY A 220 -8.27 -10.75 -9.24
CA GLY A 220 -8.43 -9.34 -8.91
C GLY A 220 -9.42 -9.01 -7.80
N TRP A 221 -9.82 -9.98 -6.98
CA TRP A 221 -10.59 -9.73 -5.75
C TRP A 221 -9.65 -9.33 -4.61
N LEU A 222 -9.85 -8.12 -4.08
CA LEU A 222 -9.13 -7.57 -2.94
C LEU A 222 -10.02 -7.64 -1.69
N ARG A 223 -9.51 -8.29 -0.65
CA ARG A 223 -10.24 -8.55 0.59
C ARG A 223 -9.39 -8.29 1.81
N VAL A 224 -10.08 -8.21 2.94
CA VAL A 224 -9.47 -8.24 4.28
C VAL A 224 -10.14 -9.33 5.11
N GLY A 225 -9.30 -10.19 5.69
CA GLY A 225 -9.69 -11.04 6.80
C GLY A 225 -9.47 -10.29 8.11
N ARG A 226 -10.36 -10.48 9.09
CA ARG A 226 -10.17 -10.01 10.46
C ARG A 226 -10.30 -11.18 11.43
N THR A 227 -9.43 -11.22 12.42
CA THR A 227 -9.51 -12.16 13.55
C THR A 227 -9.05 -11.48 14.84
N GLU A 228 -9.44 -12.01 16.00
CA GLU A 228 -8.83 -11.64 17.28
C GLU A 228 -7.39 -12.18 17.39
N THR A 229 -6.52 -11.48 18.12
CA THR A 229 -5.12 -11.90 18.37
C THR A 229 -5.00 -13.06 19.37
N THR A 230 -6.04 -13.30 20.17
CA THR A 230 -6.05 -14.35 21.21
C THR A 230 -6.29 -15.73 20.61
N THR A 231 -7.33 -15.86 19.79
CA THR A 231 -7.74 -17.11 19.13
C THR A 231 -8.16 -16.83 17.69
N PRO A 232 -7.58 -17.51 16.70
CA PRO A 232 -7.92 -17.29 15.30
C PRO A 232 -9.37 -17.69 15.00
N SER A 233 -10.19 -16.72 14.61
CA SER A 233 -11.57 -16.88 14.13
C SER A 233 -11.84 -15.83 13.06
N TRP A 234 -11.56 -16.20 11.80
CA TRP A 234 -11.58 -15.27 10.69
C TRP A 234 -12.99 -14.91 10.21
N SER A 235 -13.21 -13.62 9.99
CA SER A 235 -14.31 -13.04 9.21
C SER A 235 -13.73 -12.31 8.01
N TYR A 236 -14.42 -12.30 6.87
CA TYR A 236 -13.86 -11.81 5.61
C TYR A 236 -14.74 -10.74 4.98
N TYR A 237 -14.10 -9.73 4.41
CA TYR A 237 -14.79 -8.57 3.85
C TYR A 237 -14.15 -8.14 2.54
N THR A 238 -14.95 -7.99 1.50
CA THR A 238 -14.51 -7.48 0.21
C THR A 238 -14.32 -5.97 0.31
N ILE A 239 -13.12 -5.52 -0.06
CA ILE A 239 -12.79 -4.11 -0.23
C ILE A 239 -13.18 -3.68 -1.64
N SER A 240 -12.77 -4.48 -2.63
CA SER A 240 -13.02 -4.22 -4.04
C SER A 240 -12.82 -5.51 -4.84
N GLY A 241 -13.49 -5.60 -5.99
CA GLY A 241 -13.50 -6.79 -6.83
C GLY A 241 -14.84 -6.89 -7.55
N SER A 242 -14.87 -7.49 -8.74
CA SER A 242 -16.13 -7.73 -9.43
C SER A 242 -16.01 -8.78 -10.53
N SER A 243 -17.10 -9.47 -10.77
CA SER A 243 -17.40 -10.13 -12.04
C SER A 243 -17.81 -9.06 -13.07
N GLY A 244 -16.84 -8.36 -13.68
CA GLY A 244 -17.09 -7.47 -14.82
C GLY A 244 -16.42 -6.10 -14.77
N GLY A 245 -15.83 -5.72 -13.64
CA GLY A 245 -14.82 -4.67 -13.56
C GLY A 245 -13.43 -5.24 -13.81
N ALA A 246 -12.48 -4.35 -14.03
CA ALA A 246 -11.12 -4.77 -14.23
C ALA A 246 -10.48 -5.37 -12.97
N PRO A 247 -9.65 -6.41 -13.12
CA PRO A 247 -8.98 -7.02 -12.00
C PRO A 247 -8.02 -6.03 -11.36
N ILE A 248 -8.02 -6.02 -10.03
CA ILE A 248 -6.98 -5.39 -9.22
C ILE A 248 -5.71 -6.22 -9.39
N THR A 249 -4.57 -5.57 -9.56
CA THR A 249 -3.30 -6.26 -9.76
C THR A 249 -2.32 -6.05 -8.62
N GLN A 250 -2.47 -5.00 -7.82
CA GLN A 250 -1.63 -4.73 -6.66
C GLN A 250 -2.36 -3.82 -5.66
N PHE A 251 -2.00 -3.95 -4.39
CA PHE A 251 -2.41 -3.03 -3.34
C PHE A 251 -1.23 -2.64 -2.44
N ALA A 252 -1.44 -1.62 -1.62
CA ALA A 252 -0.63 -1.27 -0.45
C ALA A 252 -1.55 -0.77 0.65
N VAL A 253 -1.25 -1.07 1.91
CA VAL A 253 -2.05 -0.61 3.05
C VAL A 253 -1.19 0.03 4.12
N ASP A 254 -1.76 0.95 4.87
CA ASP A 254 -1.22 1.38 6.16
C ASP A 254 -2.36 1.78 7.08
N ARG A 255 -2.06 1.98 8.35
CA ARG A 255 -3.01 2.37 9.38
C ARG A 255 -2.67 3.70 9.99
N ASN A 256 -3.69 4.38 10.49
CA ASN A 256 -3.46 5.45 11.43
C ASN A 256 -2.84 4.91 12.74
N ASN A 257 -2.11 5.77 13.45
CA ASN A 257 -1.43 5.43 14.71
C ASN A 257 -1.98 6.28 15.86
N SER A 258 -3.30 6.41 15.91
CA SER A 258 -4.00 7.18 16.94
C SER A 258 -4.55 6.28 18.02
N ALA A 259 -4.65 6.82 19.24
CA ALA A 259 -5.21 6.09 20.37
C ALA A 259 -6.75 5.95 20.31
N SER A 260 -7.42 6.82 19.55
CA SER A 260 -8.89 6.97 19.58
C SER A 260 -9.60 6.74 18.24
N ASP A 261 -8.89 6.72 17.11
CA ASP A 261 -9.43 6.28 15.83
C ASP A 261 -8.59 5.15 15.22
N TYR A 262 -9.24 4.09 14.73
CA TYR A 262 -8.59 2.91 14.14
C TYR A 262 -9.04 2.73 12.69
N ARG A 263 -8.24 3.26 11.77
CA ARG A 263 -8.51 3.28 10.34
C ARG A 263 -7.39 2.59 9.59
N ALA A 264 -7.77 1.64 8.75
CA ALA A 264 -6.91 1.11 7.71
C ALA A 264 -7.21 1.91 6.45
N ILE A 265 -6.18 2.26 5.72
CA ILE A 265 -6.30 2.88 4.40
C ILE A 265 -5.64 1.94 3.40
N CYS A 266 -6.30 1.76 2.27
CA CYS A 266 -5.86 0.89 1.20
C CYS A 266 -5.75 1.67 -0.09
N LEU A 267 -4.57 1.58 -0.69
CA LEU A 267 -4.29 1.99 -2.05
C LEU A 267 -4.32 0.75 -2.93
N TYR A 268 -5.04 0.79 -4.04
CA TYR A 268 -5.10 -0.33 -4.98
C TYR A 268 -5.27 0.16 -6.41
N ASP A 269 -4.78 -0.61 -7.37
CA ASP A 269 -4.98 -0.31 -8.78
C ASP A 269 -6.28 -0.94 -9.33
N SER A 270 -6.68 -0.45 -10.48
CA SER A 270 -7.67 -1.06 -11.36
C SER A 270 -7.16 -0.91 -12.79
N SER A 271 -7.77 -1.53 -13.80
CA SER A 271 -7.26 -1.40 -15.19
C SER A 271 -7.25 0.03 -15.73
N THR A 272 -7.86 1.00 -15.04
CA THR A 272 -7.93 2.39 -15.52
C THR A 272 -7.35 3.40 -14.54
N VAL A 273 -7.39 3.12 -13.23
CA VAL A 273 -7.04 4.11 -12.21
C VAL A 273 -6.44 3.50 -10.95
N VAL A 274 -5.58 4.25 -10.27
CA VAL A 274 -5.23 4.00 -8.86
C VAL A 274 -6.34 4.56 -7.97
N LYS A 275 -6.74 3.83 -6.93
CA LYS A 275 -7.77 4.24 -5.98
C LYS A 275 -7.27 4.16 -4.55
N CYS A 276 -7.77 5.07 -3.73
CA CYS A 276 -7.62 5.04 -2.28
C CYS A 276 -8.99 4.80 -1.65
N ILE A 277 -9.05 3.97 -0.62
CA ILE A 277 -10.25 3.69 0.18
C ILE A 277 -9.84 3.55 1.65
N ARG A 278 -10.74 3.83 2.58
CA ARG A 278 -10.44 3.75 4.02
C ARG A 278 -11.51 2.98 4.78
N SER A 279 -11.15 2.39 5.91
CA SER A 279 -12.13 1.79 6.80
C SER A 279 -12.88 2.85 7.61
N GLU A 280 -14.06 2.50 8.08
CA GLU A 280 -14.77 3.24 9.12
C GLU A 280 -14.08 3.03 10.48
N PRO A 281 -13.87 4.08 11.30
CA PRO A 281 -13.12 4.02 12.56
C PRO A 281 -13.59 2.93 13.52
N THR A 282 -14.91 2.77 13.67
CA THR A 282 -15.54 1.86 14.64
C THR A 282 -15.67 0.44 14.12
N SER A 283 -15.39 0.22 12.83
CA SER A 283 -15.60 -1.06 12.17
C SER A 283 -14.41 -2.00 12.30
N TYR A 284 -13.24 -1.48 12.68
CA TYR A 284 -11.97 -2.23 12.75
C TYR A 284 -11.68 -3.00 11.45
N GLY A 285 -11.73 -2.29 10.32
CA GLY A 285 -11.43 -2.86 8.99
C GLY A 285 -12.57 -3.63 8.32
N THR A 286 -13.78 -3.61 8.86
CA THR A 286 -14.91 -4.39 8.30
C THR A 286 -15.83 -3.57 7.40
N VAL A 287 -15.96 -2.27 7.64
CA VAL A 287 -16.72 -1.35 6.78
C VAL A 287 -15.73 -0.45 6.05
N TRP A 288 -15.82 -0.42 4.73
CA TRP A 288 -14.96 0.40 3.86
C TRP A 288 -15.76 1.52 3.21
N GLN A 289 -15.16 2.70 3.11
CA GLN A 289 -15.83 3.92 2.68
C GLN A 289 -14.91 4.81 1.86
N ASP A 290 -15.54 5.73 1.13
CA ASP A 290 -14.92 6.89 0.49
C ASP A 290 -13.87 6.56 -0.57
N ALA A 291 -14.14 5.53 -1.37
CA ALA A 291 -13.29 5.16 -2.49
C ALA A 291 -13.12 6.33 -3.49
N HIS A 292 -11.88 6.77 -3.68
CA HIS A 292 -11.52 7.90 -4.54
C HIS A 292 -10.43 7.52 -5.54
N SER A 293 -10.49 8.07 -6.76
CA SER A 293 -9.52 7.82 -7.82
C SER A 293 -8.39 8.85 -7.78
N LEU A 294 -7.13 8.38 -7.71
CA LEU A 294 -5.92 9.21 -7.63
C LEU A 294 -5.27 9.51 -8.99
N GLY A 295 -5.81 9.01 -10.09
CA GLY A 295 -5.17 9.14 -11.40
C GLY A 295 -5.19 7.84 -12.18
N TYR A 296 -4.48 7.82 -13.31
CA TYR A 296 -4.37 6.65 -14.17
C TYR A 296 -3.68 5.48 -13.48
N VAL A 297 -3.77 4.33 -14.15
CA VAL A 297 -3.10 3.08 -13.80
C VAL A 297 -1.65 3.36 -13.38
N GLY A 298 -1.32 2.83 -12.21
CA GLY A 298 0.03 2.75 -11.70
C GLY A 298 0.42 1.29 -11.50
N ARG A 299 1.72 1.07 -11.34
CA ARG A 299 2.31 -0.19 -10.83
C ARG A 299 3.25 0.14 -9.69
N ASP A 300 3.70 -0.88 -8.96
CA ASP A 300 4.60 -0.73 -7.82
C ASP A 300 4.03 0.30 -6.83
N LEU A 301 2.75 0.10 -6.48
CA LEU A 301 2.05 0.96 -5.54
C LEU A 301 2.66 0.80 -4.16
N ASP A 302 2.85 1.93 -3.49
CA ASP A 302 3.13 1.93 -2.06
C ASP A 302 2.43 3.08 -1.34
N PHE A 303 2.17 2.89 -0.07
CA PHE A 303 1.33 3.77 0.72
C PHE A 303 1.83 3.85 2.16
N CYS A 304 1.83 5.05 2.74
CA CYS A 304 2.12 5.20 4.16
C CYS A 304 1.23 6.27 4.81
N TYR A 305 0.91 6.03 6.07
CA TYR A 305 0.31 6.99 6.97
C TYR A 305 1.41 7.80 7.67
N GLY A 306 1.30 9.12 7.61
CA GLY A 306 2.15 10.04 8.35
C GLY A 306 1.42 10.67 9.54
N TRP A 307 2.07 11.63 10.18
CA TRP A 307 1.52 12.28 11.36
C TRP A 307 0.19 13.02 11.10
N ASN A 308 -0.65 13.10 12.13
CA ASN A 308 -1.89 13.88 12.19
C ASN A 308 -2.92 13.58 11.08
N GLY A 309 -2.85 12.40 10.47
CA GLY A 309 -3.79 12.03 9.42
C GLY A 309 -3.38 12.41 8.02
N ALA A 310 -2.13 12.82 7.82
CA ALA A 310 -1.59 12.90 6.48
C ALA A 310 -1.35 11.49 5.93
N VAL A 311 -1.67 11.27 4.67
CA VAL A 311 -1.41 10.02 3.97
C VAL A 311 -0.67 10.27 2.66
N TYR A 312 0.21 9.35 2.31
CA TYR A 312 1.08 9.47 1.16
C TYR A 312 0.96 8.23 0.30
N ALA A 313 0.92 8.45 -1.01
CA ALA A 313 0.89 7.39 -2.00
C ALA A 313 2.05 7.59 -2.97
N SER A 314 2.72 6.50 -3.34
CA SER A 314 3.65 6.46 -4.45
C SER A 314 3.27 5.36 -5.43
N TYR A 315 3.53 5.60 -6.71
CA TYR A 315 3.30 4.62 -7.77
C TYR A 315 4.05 5.01 -9.02
N ASN A 316 4.37 4.02 -9.85
CA ASN A 316 4.97 4.25 -11.15
C ASN A 316 3.87 4.35 -12.20
N GLY A 317 3.89 5.40 -13.00
CA GLY A 317 2.97 5.54 -14.13
C GLY A 317 3.05 4.33 -15.06
N PHE A 318 1.90 3.78 -15.45
CA PHE A 318 1.86 2.57 -16.26
C PHE A 318 2.53 2.78 -17.63
N SER A 319 2.21 3.87 -18.33
CA SER A 319 2.72 4.15 -19.69
C SER A 319 3.98 5.01 -19.70
N SER A 320 4.08 5.96 -18.77
CA SER A 320 5.24 6.86 -18.66
C SER A 320 6.41 6.19 -17.95
N GLY A 321 6.15 5.35 -16.94
CA GLY A 321 7.19 4.88 -16.01
C GLY A 321 7.76 5.99 -15.12
N ASN A 322 7.12 7.15 -15.04
CA ASN A 322 7.48 8.15 -14.05
C ASN A 322 7.15 7.65 -12.65
N LEU A 323 8.01 7.95 -11.67
CA LEU A 323 7.70 7.74 -10.26
C LEU A 323 6.91 8.95 -9.75
N TYR A 324 5.67 8.71 -9.36
CA TYR A 324 4.78 9.72 -8.83
C TYR A 324 4.66 9.62 -7.31
N ALA A 325 4.49 10.76 -6.66
CA ALA A 325 4.07 10.84 -5.26
C ALA A 325 2.85 11.75 -5.13
N ARG A 326 1.96 11.41 -4.21
CA ARG A 326 0.77 12.18 -3.83
C ARG A 326 0.63 12.23 -2.33
N GLU A 327 0.02 13.31 -1.87
CA GLU A 327 -0.30 13.54 -0.46
C GLU A 327 -1.77 13.87 -0.34
N ASN A 328 -2.37 13.42 0.75
CA ASN A 328 -3.61 13.97 1.27
C ASN A 328 -3.37 14.33 2.74
N THR A 329 -3.45 15.62 3.04
CA THR A 329 -3.22 16.16 4.38
C THR A 329 -4.39 15.93 5.33
N ASN A 330 -5.50 15.38 4.82
CA ASN A 330 -6.68 15.03 5.56
C ASN A 330 -7.20 13.65 5.15
N TYR A 331 -6.74 12.60 5.83
CA TYR A 331 -7.29 11.24 5.74
C TYR A 331 -8.82 11.18 5.86
N GLY A 332 -9.42 12.19 6.51
CA GLY A 332 -10.84 12.50 6.66
C GLY A 332 -11.61 12.70 5.35
N ASP A 333 -10.92 13.14 4.31
CA ASP A 333 -11.54 13.73 3.13
C ASP A 333 -11.00 13.12 1.81
N PRO A 334 -11.81 12.39 1.04
CA PRO A 334 -11.42 11.92 -0.29
C PRO A 334 -11.14 13.03 -1.31
N ALA A 335 -11.55 14.28 -1.07
CA ALA A 335 -11.33 15.42 -1.96
C ALA A 335 -10.04 16.21 -1.67
N SER A 336 -9.35 15.94 -0.56
CA SER A 336 -8.18 16.68 -0.09
C SER A 336 -6.84 16.18 -0.67
N TRP A 337 -6.87 15.34 -1.71
CA TRP A 337 -5.66 14.90 -2.40
C TRP A 337 -5.02 16.05 -3.18
N ALA A 338 -3.75 16.31 -2.91
CA ALA A 338 -2.94 17.22 -3.69
C ALA A 338 -2.70 16.67 -5.12
N PRO A 339 -2.36 17.55 -6.09
CA PRO A 339 -1.84 17.11 -7.37
C PRO A 339 -0.66 16.15 -7.22
N HIS A 340 -0.46 15.24 -8.19
CA HIS A 340 0.73 14.40 -8.16
C HIS A 340 1.99 15.23 -8.41
N VAL A 341 3.07 14.84 -7.77
CA VAL A 341 4.42 15.33 -8.05
C VAL A 341 5.17 14.23 -8.78
N THR A 342 5.87 14.57 -9.87
CA THR A 342 6.82 13.66 -10.50
C THR A 342 8.11 13.71 -9.69
N VAL A 343 8.42 12.65 -8.94
CA VAL A 343 9.67 12.57 -8.16
C VAL A 343 10.84 12.27 -9.08
N VAL A 344 10.66 11.30 -9.99
CA VAL A 344 11.66 10.96 -11.00
C VAL A 344 10.97 10.71 -12.34
N SER A 345 11.46 11.37 -13.37
CA SER A 345 11.07 11.06 -14.75
C SER A 345 11.75 9.79 -15.24
N GLY A 346 10.99 8.92 -15.89
CA GLY A 346 11.45 7.62 -16.35
C GLY A 346 10.84 7.20 -17.68
N ALA A 347 11.26 6.03 -18.16
CA ALA A 347 10.49 5.17 -19.04
C ALA A 347 9.94 3.99 -18.23
N THR A 348 9.05 3.19 -18.81
CA THR A 348 8.30 2.12 -18.12
C THR A 348 9.14 1.16 -17.27
N ASP A 349 10.41 0.96 -17.63
CA ASP A 349 11.29 0.00 -16.96
C ASP A 349 12.48 0.64 -16.24
N THR A 350 12.49 1.97 -16.11
CA THR A 350 13.65 2.68 -15.55
C THR A 350 13.55 2.97 -14.07
N THR A 351 12.36 2.93 -13.49
CA THR A 351 12.13 3.09 -12.05
C THR A 351 11.22 1.96 -11.61
N ARG A 352 11.47 1.37 -10.44
CA ARG A 352 10.69 0.25 -9.90
C ARG A 352 10.73 0.26 -8.38
N ARG A 353 9.77 -0.44 -7.76
CA ARG A 353 9.76 -0.76 -6.32
C ARG A 353 9.94 0.48 -5.43
N GLY A 354 9.13 1.50 -5.68
CA GLY A 354 9.05 2.64 -4.76
C GLY A 354 8.53 2.16 -3.40
N GLN A 355 9.24 2.54 -2.33
CA GLN A 355 8.80 2.37 -0.95
C GLN A 355 8.75 3.72 -0.26
N ILE A 356 7.58 4.11 0.20
CA ILE A 356 7.30 5.37 0.86
C ILE A 356 7.14 5.15 2.37
N ILE A 357 7.84 5.96 3.15
CA ILE A 357 7.87 5.86 4.61
C ILE A 357 7.75 7.28 5.16
N ALA A 358 6.83 7.51 6.08
CA ALA A 358 6.69 8.79 6.77
C ALA A 358 7.18 8.67 8.22
N SER A 359 7.83 9.72 8.72
CA SER A 359 8.06 9.83 10.16
C SER A 359 6.71 10.02 10.85
N ARG A 360 6.51 9.28 11.93
CA ARG A 360 5.29 9.35 12.75
C ARG A 360 5.48 10.33 13.92
N GLU A 361 6.30 11.37 13.70
CA GLU A 361 6.63 12.41 14.67
C GLU A 361 5.71 13.64 14.53
N ASP A 362 5.56 14.41 15.60
CA ASP A 362 4.71 15.60 15.66
C ASP A 362 4.92 16.59 14.50
N ASP A 363 3.82 17.18 14.01
CA ASP A 363 3.82 18.38 13.15
C ASP A 363 4.57 19.50 13.88
N PRO A 364 5.57 20.18 13.28
CA PRO A 364 5.90 20.27 11.86
C PRO A 364 7.16 19.53 11.43
N ASN A 365 7.46 18.35 12.00
CA ASN A 365 8.66 17.58 11.67
C ASN A 365 8.39 16.26 10.94
N ASN A 366 7.20 16.09 10.34
CA ASN A 366 6.89 14.91 9.53
C ASN A 366 7.76 14.87 8.27
N ILE A 367 8.66 13.88 8.18
CA ILE A 367 9.56 13.67 7.05
C ILE A 367 9.07 12.46 6.29
N VAL A 368 8.86 12.62 4.98
CA VAL A 368 8.50 11.52 4.10
C VAL A 368 9.71 11.14 3.26
N ALA A 369 10.12 9.89 3.34
CA ALA A 369 11.15 9.28 2.51
C ALA A 369 10.52 8.39 1.44
N LEU A 370 11.03 8.47 0.23
CA LEU A 370 10.72 7.55 -0.86
C LEU A 370 12.02 6.91 -1.32
N ILE A 371 12.15 5.60 -1.11
CA ILE A 371 13.29 4.80 -1.55
C ILE A 371 12.85 4.03 -2.80
N PHE A 372 13.67 3.95 -3.84
CA PHE A 372 13.28 3.30 -5.09
C PHE A 372 14.49 2.82 -5.87
N GLU A 373 14.28 1.83 -6.73
CA GLU A 373 15.30 1.38 -7.68
C GLU A 373 15.18 2.20 -8.97
N ARG A 374 16.30 2.63 -9.53
CA ARG A 374 16.34 3.23 -10.86
C ARG A 374 17.46 2.65 -11.70
N LYS A 375 17.14 2.40 -12.97
CA LYS A 375 18.06 1.86 -13.95
C LYS A 375 19.12 2.89 -14.35
N SER A 376 20.38 2.55 -14.17
CA SER A 376 21.57 3.27 -14.63
C SER A 376 22.34 2.36 -15.57
N GLY A 377 22.24 2.62 -16.88
CA GLY A 377 22.81 1.70 -17.89
C GLY A 377 22.09 0.35 -17.91
N SER A 378 22.78 -0.73 -17.55
CA SER A 378 22.23 -2.10 -17.48
C SER A 378 21.82 -2.55 -16.07
N GLU A 379 22.15 -1.77 -15.04
CA GLU A 379 21.96 -2.13 -13.63
C GLU A 379 20.88 -1.26 -12.98
N TYR A 380 20.34 -1.73 -11.85
CA TYR A 380 19.43 -0.95 -11.00
C TYR A 380 20.18 -0.52 -9.75
N ASP A 381 20.26 0.80 -9.55
CA ASP A 381 20.83 1.40 -8.37
C ASP A 381 19.71 1.84 -7.42
N LEU A 382 20.02 1.88 -6.12
CA LEU A 382 19.10 2.37 -5.09
C LEU A 382 19.18 3.89 -4.99
N TYR A 383 18.04 4.54 -5.03
CA TYR A 383 17.90 5.98 -4.85
C TYR A 383 16.90 6.27 -3.74
N TRP A 384 16.94 7.50 -3.25
CA TRP A 384 15.96 7.99 -2.31
C TRP A 384 15.63 9.45 -2.59
N SER A 385 14.48 9.88 -2.08
CA SER A 385 14.07 11.27 -2.05
C SER A 385 13.39 11.59 -0.72
N LEU A 386 13.59 12.80 -0.22
CA LEU A 386 12.97 13.26 1.02
C LEU A 386 12.04 14.44 0.74
N LYS A 387 10.94 14.48 1.46
CA LYS A 387 10.06 15.62 1.57
C LYS A 387 9.90 15.98 3.05
N PRO A 388 10.53 17.07 3.52
CA PRO A 388 10.21 17.64 4.83
C PRO A 388 8.76 18.15 4.85
N SER A 389 8.11 18.10 6.00
CA SER A 389 6.82 18.73 6.26
C SER A 389 6.84 20.21 5.86
N ALA A 390 5.78 20.65 5.18
CA ALA A 390 5.64 21.96 4.54
C ALA A 390 6.55 22.25 3.31
N GLY A 391 7.36 21.29 2.88
CA GLY A 391 8.06 21.35 1.58
C GLY A 391 7.10 21.13 0.41
N THR A 392 7.19 21.97 -0.63
CA THR A 392 6.40 21.81 -1.87
C THR A 392 7.02 20.82 -2.85
N GLN A 393 8.26 20.39 -2.61
CA GLN A 393 9.02 19.52 -3.52
C GLN A 393 9.74 18.42 -2.74
N TYR A 394 9.84 17.28 -3.39
CA TYR A 394 10.74 16.20 -3.01
C TYR A 394 12.14 16.61 -3.45
N ASP A 395 13.03 16.89 -2.50
CA ASP A 395 14.41 17.24 -2.79
C ASP A 395 15.24 15.95 -2.90
N GLY A 396 16.02 15.82 -3.97
CA GLY A 396 16.84 14.64 -4.21
C GLY A 396 17.97 14.88 -5.20
N SER A 397 19.20 14.99 -4.67
CA SER A 397 20.49 14.72 -5.34
C SER A 397 21.50 14.48 -4.19
N LEU A 398 22.45 13.54 -4.13
CA LEU A 398 23.23 12.72 -5.09
C LEU A 398 23.72 11.45 -4.36
N GLY A 399 24.11 10.43 -5.14
CA GLY A 399 25.15 9.45 -4.77
C GLY A 399 24.66 8.08 -4.30
N CYS A 400 24.76 7.09 -5.19
CA CYS A 400 25.23 5.77 -4.74
C CYS A 400 26.65 5.94 -4.15
N PRO A 401 27.06 5.14 -3.15
CA PRO A 401 28.48 4.93 -2.91
C PRO A 401 29.23 4.44 -4.17
#